data_AF-A0A1D7XZK6-F1
#
_entry.id   AF-A0A1D7XZK6-F1
#
_cell.length_a   1.000
_cell.length_b   1.000
_cell.length_c   1.000
_cell.angle_alpha   90.00
_cell.angle_beta   90.00
_cell.angle_gamma   90.00
#
_symmetry.space_group_name_H-M   'P 1'
#
loop_
_entity.id
_entity.type
_entity.pdbx_description
1 polymer ?
#
loop_
_entity_poly.entity_id
_entity_poly.type
_entity_poly.pdbx_seq_one_letter_code
_entity_poly.pdbx_strand_id
1 'polypeptide(L)'
;MNILESIKEIVEGSCKVDLSKTTRVRNVMDARRIFSALSVKLTSETYCNIGDVIDRTHCSIVHHVKTTKDLLKTDKCFAEKYNQCSTQVSDFINKDERIVRGKYLYHLQEARKYANAIKKIRINNLNQ
;
A
#
# COMPACT_ATOMS: atom_id res chain seq x y z
N MET A 1 -6.59 -15.11 -5.12
CA MET A 1 -5.39 -14.36 -5.50
C MET A 1 -5.12 -13.35 -4.40
N ASN A 2 -3.92 -13.37 -3.80
CA ASN A 2 -3.51 -12.44 -2.74
C ASN A 2 -3.27 -11.06 -3.38
N ILE A 3 -3.77 -9.98 -2.77
CA ILE A 3 -3.60 -8.61 -3.27
C ILE A 3 -2.11 -8.25 -3.44
N LEU A 4 -1.25 -8.71 -2.54
CA LEU A 4 0.18 -8.47 -2.62
C LEU A 4 0.82 -9.14 -3.84
N GLU A 5 0.36 -10.34 -4.21
CA GLU A 5 0.85 -11.01 -5.43
C GLU A 5 0.42 -10.26 -6.68
N SER A 6 -0.80 -9.72 -6.72
CA SER A 6 -1.24 -8.89 -7.85
C SER A 6 -0.45 -7.59 -7.95
N ILE A 7 -0.12 -6.94 -6.82
CA ILE A 7 0.74 -5.75 -6.82
C ILE A 7 2.16 -6.12 -7.29
N LYS A 8 2.69 -7.28 -6.84
CA LYS A 8 3.99 -7.80 -7.26
C LYS A 8 4.04 -7.99 -8.77
N GLU A 9 3.07 -8.69 -9.36
CA GLU A 9 2.96 -8.93 -10.79
C GLU A 9 2.92 -7.63 -11.61
N ILE A 10 2.14 -6.64 -11.17
CA ILE A 10 2.07 -5.32 -11.83
C ILE A 10 3.44 -4.64 -11.82
N VAL A 11 4.12 -4.62 -10.67
CA VAL A 11 5.44 -3.97 -10.54
C VAL A 11 6.50 -4.72 -11.34
N GLU A 12 6.51 -6.06 -11.31
CA GLU A 12 7.42 -6.90 -12.09
C GLU A 12 7.24 -6.69 -13.59
N GLY A 13 5.99 -6.66 -14.07
CA GLY A 13 5.66 -6.40 -15.48
C GLY A 13 6.06 -4.99 -15.92
N SER A 14 5.80 -3.98 -15.07
CA SER A 14 6.11 -2.58 -15.36
C SER A 14 7.62 -2.31 -15.39
N CYS A 15 8.36 -2.88 -14.43
CA CYS A 15 9.80 -2.69 -14.30
C CYS A 15 10.64 -3.71 -15.10
N LYS A 16 10.01 -4.75 -15.66
CA LYS A 16 10.63 -5.89 -16.35
C LYS A 16 11.69 -6.59 -15.50
N VAL A 17 11.33 -6.90 -14.25
CA VAL A 17 12.22 -7.57 -13.28
C VAL A 17 11.49 -8.67 -12.54
N ASP A 18 12.25 -9.48 -11.81
CA ASP A 18 11.75 -10.43 -10.83
C ASP A 18 12.17 -9.94 -9.43
N LEU A 19 11.19 -9.62 -8.59
CA LEU A 19 11.39 -9.07 -7.25
C LEU A 19 11.93 -10.11 -6.26
N SER A 20 11.79 -11.40 -6.56
CA SER A 20 12.25 -12.52 -5.74
C SER A 20 13.76 -12.74 -5.87
N LYS A 21 14.38 -12.36 -7.00
CA LYS A 21 15.82 -12.57 -7.26
C LYS A 21 16.75 -11.89 -6.28
N THR A 22 17.54 -12.61 -5.50
CA THR A 22 18.53 -12.00 -4.58
C THR A 22 19.67 -11.28 -5.33
N THR A 23 19.44 -10.00 -5.64
CA THR A 23 20.38 -9.10 -6.31
C THR A 23 20.23 -7.68 -5.82
N ARG A 24 21.32 -6.91 -5.93
CA ARG A 24 21.40 -5.48 -5.62
C ARG A 24 21.39 -4.59 -6.88
N VAL A 25 21.16 -5.17 -8.07
CA VAL A 25 21.05 -4.40 -9.31
C VAL A 25 20.00 -3.30 -9.13
N ARG A 26 20.38 -2.06 -9.48
CA ARG A 26 19.58 -0.85 -9.23
C ARG A 26 18.12 -1.01 -9.67
N ASN A 27 17.88 -1.50 -10.89
CA ASN A 27 16.53 -1.68 -11.42
C ASN A 27 15.65 -2.61 -10.55
N VAL A 28 16.22 -3.71 -10.05
CA VAL A 28 15.50 -4.66 -9.17
C VAL A 28 15.27 -4.05 -7.79
N MET A 29 16.25 -3.34 -7.25
CA MET A 29 16.12 -2.65 -5.96
C MET A 29 15.07 -1.54 -6.01
N ASP A 30 15.02 -0.78 -7.10
CA ASP A 30 14.03 0.27 -7.29
C ASP A 30 12.63 -0.32 -7.40
N ALA A 31 12.47 -1.41 -8.16
CA ALA A 31 11.19 -2.12 -8.23
C ALA A 31 10.74 -2.66 -6.87
N ARG A 32 11.64 -3.21 -6.04
CA ARG A 32 11.31 -3.61 -4.66
C ARG A 32 10.86 -2.46 -3.79
N ARG A 33 11.54 -1.30 -3.92
CA ARG A 33 11.19 -0.09 -3.19
C ARG A 33 9.81 0.42 -3.57
N ILE A 34 9.50 0.40 -4.88
CA ILE A 34 8.19 0.74 -5.43
C ILE A 34 7.12 -0.22 -4.89
N PHE A 35 7.32 -1.54 -5.04
CA PHE A 35 6.40 -2.56 -4.50
C PHE A 35 6.14 -2.35 -3.01
N SER A 36 7.20 -2.25 -2.20
CA SER A 36 7.08 -2.10 -0.75
C SER A 36 6.29 -0.84 -0.39
N ALA A 37 6.60 0.30 -1.01
CA ALA A 37 5.93 1.55 -0.74
C ALA A 37 4.46 1.56 -1.17
N LEU A 38 4.14 0.99 -2.33
CA LEU A 38 2.76 0.89 -2.82
C LEU A 38 1.92 -0.06 -1.96
N SER A 39 2.45 -1.23 -1.61
CA SER A 39 1.78 -2.20 -0.74
C SER A 39 1.43 -1.58 0.61
N VAL A 40 2.37 -0.85 1.24
CA VAL A 40 2.11 -0.14 2.50
C VAL A 40 1.12 1.00 2.34
N LYS A 41 1.16 1.73 1.22
CA LYS A 41 0.30 2.90 1.00
C LYS A 41 -1.14 2.51 0.67
N LEU A 42 -1.34 1.42 -0.05
CA LEU A 42 -2.62 1.11 -0.69
C LEU A 42 -3.36 -0.09 -0.07
N THR A 43 -2.70 -0.85 0.80
CA THR A 43 -3.27 -2.00 1.50
C THR A 43 -3.16 -1.85 3.02
N SER A 44 -3.75 -2.78 3.77
CA SER A 44 -3.62 -2.87 5.22
C SER A 44 -2.66 -3.98 5.67
N GLU A 45 -1.81 -4.46 4.76
CA GLU A 45 -0.91 -5.57 5.01
C GLU A 45 0.27 -5.18 5.91
N THR A 46 0.73 -6.14 6.71
CA THR A 46 1.85 -5.93 7.63
C THR A 46 3.19 -5.93 6.87
N TYR A 47 4.22 -5.30 7.44
CA TYR A 47 5.57 -5.37 6.86
C TYR A 47 6.13 -6.78 6.77
N CYS A 48 5.69 -7.70 7.65
CA CYS A 48 6.04 -9.11 7.56
C CYS A 48 5.42 -9.73 6.30
N ASN A 49 4.10 -9.62 6.13
CA ASN A 49 3.39 -10.19 4.98
C ASN A 49 3.93 -9.64 3.64
N ILE A 50 4.19 -8.33 3.58
CA ILE A 50 4.78 -7.70 2.39
C ILE A 50 6.18 -8.24 2.11
N GLY A 51 6.96 -8.46 3.16
CA GLY A 51 8.29 -9.06 3.10
C GLY A 51 8.25 -10.48 2.53
N ASP A 52 7.36 -11.32 3.06
CA ASP A 52 7.24 -12.73 2.70
C ASP A 52 6.98 -12.92 1.18
N VAL A 53 6.17 -12.04 0.56
CA VAL A 53 5.84 -12.09 -0.88
C VAL A 53 7.04 -11.86 -1.81
N ILE A 54 8.06 -11.15 -1.33
CA ILE A 54 9.30 -10.87 -2.08
C ILE A 54 10.55 -11.48 -1.44
N ASP A 55 10.37 -12.43 -0.51
CA ASP A 55 11.43 -13.09 0.24
C ASP A 55 12.35 -12.11 1.00
N ARG A 56 11.75 -11.11 1.69
CA ARG A 56 12.48 -10.09 2.45
C ARG A 56 11.97 -9.94 3.87
N THR A 57 12.85 -9.46 4.75
CA THR A 57 12.48 -9.18 6.14
C THR A 57 11.65 -7.90 6.25
N HIS A 58 10.83 -7.81 7.30
CA HIS A 58 10.09 -6.58 7.64
C HIS A 58 11.02 -5.36 7.78
N CYS A 59 12.25 -5.51 8.28
CA CYS A 59 13.24 -4.43 8.34
C CYS A 59 13.62 -3.91 6.94
N SER A 60 13.72 -4.81 5.96
CA SER A 60 13.98 -4.44 4.57
C SER A 60 12.83 -3.62 4.01
N ILE A 61 11.58 -3.99 4.32
CA ILE A 61 10.38 -3.24 3.91
C ILE A 61 10.38 -1.84 4.52
N VAL A 62 10.68 -1.70 5.81
CA VAL A 62 10.81 -0.40 6.46
C VAL A 62 11.87 0.46 5.77
N HIS A 63 13.03 -0.11 5.47
CA HIS A 63 14.10 0.59 4.77
C HIS A 63 13.66 1.03 3.37
N HIS A 64 13.05 0.13 2.60
CA HIS A 64 12.52 0.43 1.28
C HIS A 64 11.55 1.62 1.31
N VAL A 65 10.56 1.61 2.20
CA VAL A 65 9.54 2.67 2.31
C VAL A 65 10.19 4.02 2.64
N LYS A 66 11.18 4.04 3.55
CA LYS A 66 11.91 5.26 3.89
C LYS A 66 12.68 5.78 2.68
N THR A 67 13.50 4.94 2.03
CA THR A 67 14.31 5.32 0.88
C THR A 67 13.47 5.77 -0.32
N THR A 68 12.29 5.18 -0.54
CA THR A 68 11.36 5.63 -1.58
C THR A 68 11.00 7.11 -1.42
N LYS A 69 10.80 7.60 -0.18
CA LYS A 69 10.46 9.02 0.06
C LYS A 69 11.56 9.97 -0.37
N ASP A 70 12.82 9.56 -0.19
CA ASP A 70 13.98 10.35 -0.59
C ASP A 70 14.18 10.29 -2.11
N LEU A 71 14.13 9.08 -2.69
CA LEU A 71 14.28 8.89 -4.13
C LEU A 71 13.20 9.60 -4.96
N LEU A 72 11.96 9.68 -4.46
CA LEU A 72 10.90 10.47 -5.13
C LEU A 72 11.24 11.95 -5.25
N LYS A 73 12.10 12.49 -4.37
CA LYS A 73 12.52 13.89 -4.39
C LYS A 73 13.79 14.12 -5.21
N THR A 74 14.69 13.13 -5.22
CA THR A 74 16.05 13.31 -5.74
C THR A 74 16.30 12.62 -7.07
N ASP A 75 15.55 11.58 -7.41
CA ASP A 75 15.74 10.77 -8.61
C ASP A 75 14.50 10.80 -9.51
N LYS A 76 14.60 11.56 -10.61
CA LYS A 76 13.50 11.73 -11.57
C LYS A 76 13.12 10.41 -12.26
N CYS A 77 14.09 9.57 -12.61
CA CYS A 77 13.82 8.30 -13.28
C CYS A 77 13.10 7.33 -12.35
N PHE A 78 13.48 7.30 -11.07
CA PHE A 78 12.76 6.56 -10.05
C PHE A 78 11.33 7.08 -9.89
N ALA A 79 11.14 8.41 -9.82
CA ALA A 79 9.82 9.02 -9.67
C ALA A 79 8.88 8.69 -10.85
N GLU A 80 9.37 8.70 -12.08
CA GLU A 80 8.61 8.31 -13.27
C GLU A 80 8.14 6.85 -13.18
N LYS A 81 9.04 5.91 -12.86
CA LYS A 81 8.69 4.49 -12.67
C LYS A 81 7.69 4.28 -11.53
N TYR A 82 7.89 4.98 -10.41
CA TYR A 82 6.98 4.91 -9.28
C TYR A 82 5.59 5.38 -9.68
N ASN A 83 5.47 6.52 -10.37
CA ASN A 83 4.18 7.07 -10.78
C ASN A 83 3.47 6.13 -11.76
N GLN A 84 4.19 5.56 -12.72
CA GLN A 84 3.65 4.56 -13.63
C GLN A 84 3.07 3.35 -12.88
N CYS A 85 3.84 2.75 -11.98
CA CYS A 85 3.37 1.62 -11.17
C CYS A 85 2.21 2.03 -10.25
N SER A 86 2.27 3.22 -9.64
CA SER A 86 1.24 3.73 -8.74
C SER A 86 -0.11 3.87 -9.43
N THR A 87 -0.13 4.35 -10.68
CA THR A 87 -1.37 4.45 -11.47
C THR A 87 -1.94 3.05 -11.74
N GLN A 88 -1.12 2.13 -12.27
CA GLN A 88 -1.55 0.78 -12.59
C GLN A 88 -2.10 0.02 -11.37
N VAL A 89 -1.41 0.13 -10.23
CA VAL A 89 -1.84 -0.52 -8.99
C VAL A 89 -3.10 0.14 -8.42
N SER A 90 -3.22 1.46 -8.48
CA SER A 90 -4.41 2.16 -8.00
C SER A 90 -5.64 1.78 -8.84
N ASP A 91 -5.50 1.70 -10.15
CA ASP A 91 -6.57 1.27 -11.05
C ASP A 91 -7.00 -0.18 -10.80
N PHE A 92 -6.04 -1.08 -10.56
CA PHE A 92 -6.34 -2.45 -10.15
C PHE A 92 -7.14 -2.49 -8.84
N ILE A 93 -6.67 -1.78 -7.81
CA ILE A 93 -7.31 -1.77 -6.50
C ILE A 93 -8.72 -1.19 -6.54
N ASN A 94 -8.92 -0.13 -7.33
CA ASN A 94 -10.23 0.53 -7.46
C ASN A 94 -11.24 -0.32 -8.24
N LYS A 95 -10.78 -1.26 -9.07
CA LYS A 95 -11.64 -2.21 -9.80
C LYS A 95 -11.97 -3.47 -9.00
N ASP A 96 -11.21 -3.78 -7.96
CA ASP A 96 -11.49 -4.95 -7.10
C ASP A 96 -12.58 -4.60 -6.08
N GLU A 97 -13.80 -5.07 -6.36
CA GLU A 97 -14.99 -4.86 -5.52
C GLU A 97 -14.75 -5.26 -4.07
N ARG A 98 -13.95 -6.31 -3.80
CA ARG A 98 -13.71 -6.80 -2.44
C ARG A 98 -12.94 -5.78 -1.62
N ILE A 99 -11.93 -5.14 -2.21
CA ILE A 99 -11.14 -4.10 -1.55
C ILE A 99 -12.00 -2.87 -1.30
N VAL A 100 -12.73 -2.42 -2.33
CA VAL A 100 -13.59 -1.24 -2.26
C VAL A 100 -14.67 -1.45 -1.19
N ARG A 101 -15.30 -2.63 -1.16
CA ARG A 101 -16.28 -3.02 -0.16
C ARG A 101 -15.68 -3.06 1.25
N GLY A 102 -14.47 -3.58 1.42
CA GLY A 102 -13.77 -3.56 2.70
C GLY A 102 -13.56 -2.15 3.26
N LYS A 103 -13.07 -1.22 2.42
CA LYS A 103 -12.92 0.20 2.78
C LYS A 103 -14.26 0.84 3.15
N TYR A 104 -15.30 0.58 2.34
CA TYR A 104 -16.65 1.07 2.62
C TYR A 104 -17.16 0.60 3.98
N LEU A 105 -17.05 -0.69 4.29
CA LEU A 105 -17.52 -1.26 5.56
C LEU A 105 -16.79 -0.66 6.76
N TYR A 106 -15.48 -0.45 6.65
CA TYR A 106 -14.68 0.22 7.69
C TYR A 106 -15.17 1.65 7.96
N HIS A 107 -15.30 2.47 6.90
CA HIS A 107 -15.77 3.84 7.05
C HIS A 107 -17.22 3.92 7.56
N LEU A 108 -18.08 2.98 7.17
CA LEU A 108 -19.44 2.87 7.67
C LEU A 108 -19.47 2.57 9.18
N GLN A 109 -18.60 1.68 9.66
CA GLN A 109 -18.48 1.37 11.07
C GLN A 109 -18.01 2.57 11.89
N GLU A 110 -16.98 3.28 11.42
CA GLU A 110 -16.48 4.50 12.07
C GLU A 110 -17.55 5.59 12.09
N ALA A 111 -18.25 5.84 10.97
CA ALA A 111 -19.35 6.81 10.92
C ALA A 111 -20.44 6.49 11.94
N ARG A 112 -20.82 5.20 12.09
CA ARG A 112 -21.79 4.75 13.11
C ARG A 112 -21.30 5.02 14.53
N LYS A 113 -20.02 4.80 14.81
CA LYS A 113 -19.41 5.06 16.12
C LYS A 113 -19.53 6.54 16.50
N TYR A 114 -19.20 7.45 15.58
CA TYR A 114 -19.35 8.88 15.80
C TYR A 114 -20.81 9.31 15.96
N ALA A 115 -21.72 8.79 15.12
CA ALA A 115 -23.15 9.07 15.23
C ALA A 115 -23.71 8.67 16.61
N ASN A 116 -23.30 7.51 17.13
CA ASN A 116 -23.68 7.05 18.47
C ASN A 116 -23.11 7.96 19.57
N ALA A 117 -21.86 8.39 19.44
CA ALA A 117 -21.24 9.33 20.39
C ALA A 117 -22.01 10.66 20.45
N ILE A 118 -22.36 11.22 19.28
CA ILE A 118 -23.15 12.46 19.19
C ILE A 118 -24.53 12.28 19.82
N LYS A 119 -25.19 11.15 19.55
CA LYS A 119 -26.51 10.85 20.14
C LYS A 119 -26.45 10.82 21.68
N LYS A 120 -25.41 10.21 22.25
CA LYS A 120 -25.20 10.18 23.71
C LYS A 120 -25.00 11.57 24.30
N ILE A 121 -24.14 12.39 23.68
CA ILE A 121 -23.89 13.78 24.12
C ILE A 121 -25.21 14.57 24.13
N ARG A 122 -26.00 14.45 23.06
CA ARG A 122 -27.29 15.16 22.94
C ARG A 122 -28.30 14.75 24.01
N ILE A 123 -28.37 13.46 24.35
CA ILE A 123 -29.26 12.96 25.42
C ILE A 123 -28.83 13.51 26.78
N ASN A 124 -27.53 13.51 27.10
CA ASN A 124 -27.04 14.02 28.38
C ASN A 124 -27.34 15.51 28.56
N ASN A 125 -27.21 16.31 27.51
CA ASN A 125 -27.50 17.75 27.55
C ASN A 125 -29.00 18.09 27.69
N LEU A 126 -29.91 17.15 27.42
CA LEU A 126 -31.36 17.32 27.60
C LEU A 126 -31.83 16.94 29.02
N ASN A 127 -30.99 16.23 29.77
CA ASN A 127 -31.27 15.76 31.13
C ASN A 127 -30.56 16.59 32.21
N GLN A 128 -29.93 17.70 31.83
CA GLN A 128 -29.37 18.74 32.71
C GLN A 128 -30.26 19.98 32.65
#